data_AF-A0A521Q2S2-F1
#
_entry.id   AF-A0A521Q2S2-F1
#
_cell.length_a   1.000
_cell.length_b   1.000
_cell.length_c   1.000
_cell.angle_alpha   90.00
_cell.angle_beta   90.00
_cell.angle_gamma   90.00
#
_symmetry.space_group_name_H-M   'P 1'
#
loop_
_entity.id
_entity.type
_entity.pdbx_description
1 polymer ?
#
loop_
_entity_poly.entity_id
_entity_poly.type
_entity_poly.pdbx_seq_one_letter_code
_entity_poly.pdbx_strand_id
1 'polypeptide(L)'
;LMSSMVKEGIFSRYESPRAKEFPQQVIHPYLGPRYFNVLVGIVYNKNVVRNVDAPKSLEDLVKPQYKEKLVMPDPTQHTTTTLWLASLHKLMGKEKADNFIRDLGAMKPILVESFLPAAERATTGETPLAIGYVKYVFTFGQKGAPLDYVKADKMLGDGNYIVLSSRAPHPNSGKAFIDFFLDDEGMNLLARKGELVNRKGIQPPVPDIDRIQFVELDNLDARGFAEKKKEYQRIFLQ
;
A
#
# COMPACT_ATOMS: atom_id res chain seq x y z
N LEU A 1 -12.88 3.94 4.62
CA LEU A 1 -13.80 2.79 4.74
C LEU A 1 -13.88 2.26 6.18
N MET A 2 -12.79 1.76 6.77
CA MET A 2 -12.80 1.09 8.08
C MET A 2 -13.38 1.95 9.22
N SER A 3 -13.04 3.24 9.29
CA SER A 3 -13.58 4.14 10.31
C SER A 3 -15.10 4.37 10.19
N SER A 4 -15.67 4.30 8.97
CA SER A 4 -17.13 4.37 8.77
C SER A 4 -17.80 3.13 9.34
N MET A 5 -17.24 1.95 9.03
CA MET A 5 -17.77 0.67 9.50
C MET A 5 -17.73 0.54 11.03
N VAL A 6 -16.73 1.13 11.68
CA VAL A 6 -16.69 1.25 13.15
C VAL A 6 -17.85 2.10 13.66
N LYS A 7 -18.09 3.29 13.06
CA LYS A 7 -19.20 4.17 13.46
C LYS A 7 -20.57 3.54 13.22
N GLU A 8 -20.69 2.74 12.17
CA GLU A 8 -21.92 2.02 11.81
C GLU A 8 -22.17 0.75 12.66
N GLY A 9 -21.27 0.41 13.58
CA GLY A 9 -21.44 -0.74 14.48
C GLY A 9 -21.33 -2.10 13.78
N ILE A 10 -20.63 -2.16 12.65
CA ILE A 10 -20.48 -3.40 11.86
C ILE A 10 -19.60 -4.44 12.57
N PHE A 11 -18.72 -3.99 13.48
CA PHE A 11 -17.79 -4.87 14.20
C PHE A 11 -18.09 -4.93 15.68
N SER A 12 -17.98 -6.12 16.28
CA SER A 12 -17.86 -6.30 17.72
C SER A 12 -16.45 -5.93 18.17
N ARG A 13 -16.37 -5.16 19.25
CA ARG A 13 -15.09 -4.94 19.94
C ARG A 13 -14.60 -6.26 20.52
N TYR A 14 -13.38 -6.63 20.19
CA TYR A 14 -12.66 -7.75 20.80
C TYR A 14 -11.20 -7.36 21.00
N GLU A 15 -10.72 -7.49 22.23
CA GLU A 15 -9.33 -7.22 22.59
C GLU A 15 -8.62 -8.56 22.75
N SER A 16 -7.89 -8.95 21.71
CA SER A 16 -7.10 -10.18 21.74
C SER A 16 -5.99 -10.08 22.79
N PRO A 17 -5.74 -11.13 23.61
CA PRO A 17 -4.57 -11.19 24.49
C PRO A 17 -3.24 -11.09 23.73
N ARG A 18 -3.23 -11.32 22.41
CA ARG A 18 -2.06 -11.14 21.53
C ARG A 18 -1.71 -9.68 21.30
N ALA A 19 -2.59 -8.72 21.58
CA ALA A 19 -2.33 -7.29 21.34
C ALA A 19 -1.06 -6.78 22.02
N LYS A 20 -0.70 -7.32 23.20
CA LYS A 20 0.54 -6.99 23.94
C LYS A 20 1.84 -7.28 23.16
N GLU A 21 1.76 -8.20 22.19
CA GLU A 21 2.87 -8.62 21.33
C GLU A 21 3.09 -7.66 20.15
N PHE A 22 2.26 -6.62 20.03
CA PHE A 22 2.39 -5.53 19.07
C PHE A 22 2.85 -4.22 19.76
N PRO A 23 3.49 -3.29 19.05
CA PRO A 23 3.78 -1.95 19.56
C PRO A 23 2.50 -1.17 19.88
N GLN A 24 2.49 -0.43 20.98
CA GLN A 24 1.27 0.26 21.45
C GLN A 24 0.70 1.24 20.41
N GLN A 25 1.56 1.90 19.64
CA GLN A 25 1.18 2.89 18.64
C GLN A 25 0.44 2.30 17.42
N VAL A 26 0.47 0.98 17.22
CA VAL A 26 -0.26 0.32 16.13
C VAL A 26 -1.54 -0.37 16.60
N ILE A 27 -1.88 -0.28 17.88
CA ILE A 27 -3.10 -0.87 18.45
C ILE A 27 -4.21 0.16 18.37
N HIS A 28 -5.19 -0.10 17.50
CA HIS A 28 -6.39 0.72 17.43
C HIS A 28 -7.33 0.36 18.59
N PRO A 29 -7.89 1.33 19.33
CA PRO A 29 -8.67 1.09 20.56
C PRO A 29 -9.93 0.23 20.35
N TYR A 30 -10.45 0.18 19.12
CA TYR A 30 -11.63 -0.62 18.78
C TYR A 30 -11.33 -1.84 17.90
N LEU A 31 -10.29 -1.77 17.06
CA LEU A 31 -10.02 -2.76 16.01
C LEU A 31 -8.91 -3.73 16.41
N GLY A 32 -8.23 -3.48 17.53
CA GLY A 32 -7.07 -4.24 17.95
C GLY A 32 -5.82 -3.85 17.15
N PRO A 33 -4.80 -4.73 17.11
CA PRO A 33 -3.54 -4.44 16.44
C PRO A 33 -3.72 -4.35 14.92
N ARG A 34 -3.16 -3.30 14.31
CA ARG A 34 -2.87 -3.28 12.88
C ARG A 34 -1.82 -4.35 12.60
N TYR A 35 -2.20 -5.50 12.05
CA TYR A 35 -1.33 -6.68 12.05
C TYR A 35 -0.26 -6.64 10.95
N PHE A 36 -0.53 -6.02 9.80
CA PHE A 36 0.52 -5.64 8.83
C PHE A 36 0.17 -4.36 8.07
N ASN A 37 1.19 -3.80 7.45
CA ASN A 37 1.11 -2.65 6.57
C ASN A 37 1.46 -3.08 5.14
N VAL A 38 0.73 -2.57 4.15
CA VAL A 38 1.20 -2.59 2.75
C VAL A 38 1.79 -1.24 2.41
N LEU A 39 2.98 -1.22 1.81
CA LEU A 39 3.63 0.02 1.35
C LEU A 39 3.46 0.17 -0.15
N VAL A 40 3.04 1.36 -0.59
CA VAL A 40 2.95 1.73 -2.01
C VAL A 40 4.13 2.65 -2.34
N GLY A 41 4.89 2.28 -3.36
CA GLY A 41 6.06 3.02 -3.81
C GLY A 41 6.34 2.83 -5.30
N ILE A 42 7.49 3.36 -5.74
CA ILE A 42 7.99 3.15 -7.10
C ILE A 42 8.76 1.83 -7.12
N VAL A 43 8.24 0.87 -7.87
CA VAL A 43 8.89 -0.41 -8.18
C VAL A 43 9.48 -0.31 -9.57
N TYR A 44 10.67 -0.84 -9.80
CA TYR A 44 11.32 -0.77 -11.10
C TYR A 44 12.08 -2.03 -11.48
N ASN A 45 12.24 -2.25 -12.78
CA ASN A 45 13.03 -3.32 -13.34
C ASN A 45 14.52 -2.92 -13.36
N LYS A 46 15.34 -3.53 -12.50
CA LYS A 46 16.75 -3.17 -12.32
C LYS A 46 17.68 -3.63 -13.45
N ASN A 47 17.20 -4.49 -14.36
CA ASN A 47 17.95 -4.85 -15.57
C ASN A 47 17.81 -3.77 -16.66
N VAL A 48 16.73 -3.00 -16.64
CA VAL A 48 16.45 -1.93 -17.63
C VAL A 48 16.80 -0.55 -17.06
N VAL A 49 16.41 -0.29 -15.81
CA VAL A 49 16.69 0.96 -15.10
C VAL A 49 17.69 0.64 -13.99
N ARG A 50 18.97 0.90 -14.23
CA ARG A 50 20.00 0.68 -13.19
C ARG A 50 19.70 1.55 -11.98
N ASN A 51 20.12 1.10 -10.80
CA ASN A 51 19.88 1.83 -9.54
C ASN A 51 20.34 3.29 -9.58
N VAL A 52 21.42 3.62 -10.30
CA VAL A 52 21.90 5.00 -10.47
C VAL A 52 20.98 5.86 -11.33
N ASP A 53 20.25 5.25 -12.27
CA ASP A 53 19.36 5.90 -13.24
C ASP A 53 17.89 5.87 -12.78
N ALA A 54 17.57 5.13 -11.71
CA ALA A 54 16.23 5.06 -11.13
C ALA A 54 15.84 6.39 -10.43
N PRO A 55 14.53 6.74 -10.41
CA PRO A 55 14.05 7.88 -9.64
C PRO A 55 14.51 7.79 -8.18
N LYS A 56 14.85 8.90 -7.55
CA LYS A 56 15.24 8.93 -6.13
C LYS A 56 14.10 9.35 -5.21
N SER A 57 13.03 9.85 -5.78
CA SER A 57 11.83 10.27 -5.06
C SER A 57 10.60 10.15 -5.95
N LEU A 58 9.42 10.45 -5.39
CA LEU A 58 8.19 10.56 -6.18
C LEU A 58 8.31 11.67 -7.21
N GLU A 59 8.82 12.84 -6.82
CA GLU A 59 9.00 14.01 -7.70
C GLU A 59 9.92 13.72 -8.89
N ASP A 60 10.92 12.85 -8.72
CA ASP A 60 11.76 12.42 -9.84
C ASP A 60 11.00 11.62 -10.89
N LEU A 61 9.94 10.89 -10.49
CA LEU A 61 9.20 9.99 -11.38
C LEU A 61 8.55 10.71 -12.56
N VAL A 62 8.19 11.99 -12.38
CA VAL A 62 7.53 12.80 -13.42
C VAL A 62 8.52 13.56 -14.30
N LYS A 63 9.82 13.30 -14.17
CA LYS A 63 10.83 13.90 -15.05
C LYS A 63 10.76 13.30 -16.47
N PRO A 64 11.09 14.08 -17.52
CA PRO A 64 10.91 13.67 -18.91
C PRO A 64 11.58 12.35 -19.31
N GLN A 65 12.70 11.97 -18.68
CA GLN A 65 13.40 10.71 -19.00
C GLN A 65 12.60 9.44 -18.68
N TYR A 66 11.54 9.54 -17.87
CA TYR A 66 10.67 8.44 -17.46
C TYR A 66 9.34 8.41 -18.21
N LYS A 67 9.13 9.33 -19.16
CA LYS A 67 7.91 9.37 -19.97
C LYS A 67 7.72 8.06 -20.73
N GLU A 68 6.47 7.60 -20.84
CA GLU A 68 6.08 6.33 -21.48
C GLU A 68 6.66 5.05 -20.83
N LYS A 69 7.36 5.15 -19.70
CA LYS A 69 7.97 4.01 -18.99
C LYS A 69 7.21 3.58 -17.74
N LEU A 70 6.10 4.24 -17.43
CA LEU A 70 5.36 4.09 -16.19
C LEU A 70 4.04 3.33 -16.37
N VAL A 71 3.80 2.33 -15.52
CA VAL A 71 2.51 1.67 -15.33
C VAL A 71 1.97 1.93 -13.93
N MET A 72 0.67 2.12 -13.78
CA MET A 72 0.02 2.21 -12.47
C MET A 72 -1.43 1.74 -12.56
N PRO A 73 -2.07 1.38 -11.43
CA PRO A 73 -3.49 1.07 -11.48
C PRO A 73 -4.31 2.32 -11.80
N ASP A 74 -5.40 2.17 -12.54
CA ASP A 74 -6.33 3.24 -12.88
C ASP A 74 -6.91 3.87 -11.59
N PRO A 75 -6.59 5.15 -11.29
CA PRO A 75 -7.05 5.80 -10.07
C PRO A 75 -8.56 6.09 -10.06
N THR A 76 -9.28 5.88 -11.17
CA THR A 76 -10.73 6.04 -11.28
C THR A 76 -11.50 4.75 -10.96
N GLN A 77 -10.80 3.60 -10.92
CA GLN A 77 -11.36 2.28 -10.65
C GLN A 77 -10.74 1.61 -9.42
N HIS A 78 -9.44 1.82 -9.18
CA HIS A 78 -8.69 1.17 -8.12
C HIS A 78 -8.64 2.01 -6.83
N THR A 79 -9.42 1.59 -5.83
CA THR A 79 -9.63 2.31 -4.55
C THR A 79 -8.33 2.72 -3.86
N THR A 80 -7.36 1.80 -3.73
CA THR A 80 -6.10 2.12 -3.04
C THR A 80 -5.28 3.16 -3.79
N THR A 81 -5.32 3.18 -5.13
CA THR A 81 -4.64 4.22 -5.91
C THR A 81 -5.33 5.56 -5.76
N THR A 82 -6.66 5.60 -5.75
CA THR A 82 -7.42 6.82 -5.47
C THR A 82 -7.01 7.41 -4.11
N LEU A 83 -6.97 6.59 -3.06
CA LEU A 83 -6.59 7.00 -1.73
C LEU A 83 -5.10 7.39 -1.64
N TRP A 84 -4.22 6.67 -2.34
CA TRP A 84 -2.79 6.97 -2.40
C TRP A 84 -2.53 8.36 -2.98
N LEU A 85 -3.10 8.66 -4.15
CA LEU A 85 -2.99 10.00 -4.75
C LEU A 85 -3.59 11.06 -3.83
N ALA A 86 -4.77 10.81 -3.25
CA ALA A 86 -5.43 11.74 -2.35
C ALA A 86 -4.64 12.00 -1.05
N SER A 87 -3.74 11.09 -0.66
CA SER A 87 -2.95 11.16 0.57
C SER A 87 -1.54 11.71 0.38
N LEU A 88 -1.11 11.99 -0.86
CA LEU A 88 0.25 12.45 -1.16
C LEU A 88 0.64 13.74 -0.41
N HIS A 89 -0.34 14.57 -0.04
CA HIS A 89 -0.11 15.76 0.77
C HIS A 89 0.59 15.47 2.11
N LYS A 90 0.42 14.26 2.68
CA LYS A 90 1.12 13.83 3.91
C LYS A 90 2.62 13.65 3.74
N LEU A 91 3.09 13.45 2.50
CA LEU A 91 4.51 13.28 2.19
C LEU A 91 5.16 14.58 1.73
N MET A 92 4.47 15.36 0.90
CA MET A 92 5.07 16.51 0.19
C MET A 92 4.34 17.84 0.40
N GLY A 93 3.25 17.87 1.17
CA GLY A 93 2.37 19.04 1.29
C GLY A 93 1.38 19.15 0.14
N LYS A 94 0.26 19.86 0.37
CA LYS A 94 -0.89 19.87 -0.53
C LYS A 94 -0.57 20.41 -1.93
N GLU A 95 0.08 21.56 -2.03
CA GLU A 95 0.37 22.20 -3.32
C GLU A 95 1.29 21.34 -4.20
N LYS A 96 2.35 20.78 -3.61
CA LYS A 96 3.26 19.88 -4.32
C LYS A 96 2.56 18.59 -4.74
N ALA A 97 1.70 18.03 -3.90
CA ALA A 97 0.91 16.86 -4.25
C ALA A 97 -0.02 17.13 -5.43
N ASP A 98 -0.74 18.25 -5.42
CA ASP A 98 -1.65 18.63 -6.52
C ASP A 98 -0.89 18.84 -7.84
N ASN A 99 0.30 19.46 -7.79
CA ASN A 99 1.19 19.61 -8.96
C ASN A 99 1.67 18.24 -9.45
N PHE A 100 2.22 17.41 -8.56
CA PHE A 100 2.72 16.09 -8.89
C PHE A 100 1.65 15.20 -9.53
N ILE A 101 0.41 15.22 -9.04
CA ILE A 101 -0.68 14.42 -9.62
C ILE A 101 -0.99 14.86 -11.05
N ARG A 102 -0.97 16.17 -11.33
CA ARG A 102 -1.14 16.69 -12.70
C ARG A 102 0.00 16.27 -13.61
N ASP A 103 1.24 16.40 -13.14
CA ASP A 103 2.42 16.00 -13.91
C ASP A 103 2.43 14.49 -14.16
N LEU A 104 2.02 13.69 -13.17
CA LEU A 104 1.86 12.25 -13.29
C LEU A 104 0.81 11.88 -14.34
N GLY A 105 -0.31 12.60 -14.42
CA GLY A 105 -1.28 12.45 -15.51
C GLY A 105 -0.69 12.80 -16.87
N ALA A 106 0.09 13.88 -16.96
CA ALA A 106 0.75 14.33 -18.19
C ALA A 106 1.83 13.35 -18.69
N MET A 107 2.38 12.50 -17.82
CA MET A 107 3.27 11.40 -18.20
C MET A 107 2.56 10.31 -19.03
N LYS A 108 1.22 10.30 -19.05
CA LYS A 108 0.36 9.29 -19.69
C LYS A 108 0.77 7.86 -19.31
N PRO A 109 0.75 7.51 -18.01
CA PRO A 109 1.10 6.18 -17.58
C PRO A 109 0.14 5.16 -18.17
N ILE A 110 0.63 3.95 -18.39
CA ILE A 110 -0.22 2.81 -18.72
C ILE A 110 -1.09 2.50 -17.51
N LEU A 111 -2.41 2.51 -17.70
CA LEU A 111 -3.37 2.23 -16.65
C LEU A 111 -3.80 0.76 -16.69
N VAL A 112 -3.78 0.10 -15.54
CA VAL A 112 -4.20 -1.29 -15.35
C VAL A 112 -5.18 -1.41 -14.18
N GLU A 113 -5.78 -2.58 -13.97
CA GLU A 113 -6.87 -2.76 -13.00
C GLU A 113 -6.42 -2.74 -11.53
N SER A 114 -5.18 -3.16 -11.22
CA SER A 114 -4.67 -3.23 -9.85
C SER A 114 -3.14 -3.25 -9.79
N PHE A 115 -2.58 -3.27 -8.57
CA PHE A 115 -1.12 -3.26 -8.40
C PHE A 115 -0.43 -4.54 -8.89
N LEU A 116 -1.12 -5.68 -8.93
CA LEU A 116 -0.51 -6.94 -9.38
C LEU A 116 -0.16 -6.90 -10.89
N PRO A 117 -1.09 -6.60 -11.80
CA PRO A 117 -0.80 -6.37 -13.22
C PRO A 117 0.26 -5.29 -13.46
N ALA A 118 0.29 -4.23 -12.64
CA ALA A 118 1.31 -3.18 -12.76
C ALA A 118 2.71 -3.76 -12.48
N ALA A 119 2.85 -4.58 -11.43
CA ALA A 119 4.11 -5.26 -11.11
C ALA A 119 4.48 -6.29 -12.18
N GLU A 120 3.53 -7.08 -12.67
CA GLU A 120 3.73 -8.04 -13.76
C GLU A 120 4.28 -7.34 -15.01
N ARG A 121 3.66 -6.22 -15.42
CA ARG A 121 4.15 -5.44 -16.55
C ARG A 121 5.55 -4.86 -16.32
N ALA A 122 5.86 -4.42 -15.10
CA ALA A 122 7.22 -3.97 -14.78
C ALA A 122 8.27 -5.09 -14.95
N THR A 123 7.91 -6.35 -14.70
CA THR A 123 8.85 -7.46 -14.89
C THR A 123 9.30 -7.65 -16.34
N THR A 124 8.50 -7.25 -17.33
CA THR A 124 8.83 -7.43 -18.76
C THR A 124 9.94 -6.50 -19.23
N GLY A 125 10.10 -5.34 -18.57
CA GLY A 125 11.05 -4.31 -18.93
C GLY A 125 10.56 -3.33 -20.01
N GLU A 126 9.45 -3.61 -20.70
CA GLU A 126 8.82 -2.69 -21.67
C GLU A 126 8.29 -1.42 -20.96
N THR A 127 7.71 -1.60 -19.77
CA THR A 127 7.25 -0.51 -18.91
C THR A 127 7.94 -0.64 -17.55
N PRO A 128 9.24 -0.27 -17.46
CA PRO A 128 10.11 -0.71 -16.38
C PRO A 128 9.87 -0.01 -15.04
N LEU A 129 8.95 0.95 -14.96
CA LEU A 129 8.57 1.66 -13.73
C LEU A 129 7.11 1.38 -13.41
N ALA A 130 6.81 1.11 -12.14
CA ALA A 130 5.46 0.91 -11.64
C ALA A 130 5.20 1.68 -10.35
N ILE A 131 4.00 2.24 -10.20
CA ILE A 131 3.45 2.49 -8.86
C ILE A 131 2.82 1.18 -8.38
N GLY A 132 3.35 0.62 -7.30
CA GLY A 132 2.98 -0.72 -6.86
C GLY A 132 3.30 -0.99 -5.39
N TYR A 133 2.90 -2.17 -4.92
CA TYR A 133 3.30 -2.62 -3.59
C TYR A 133 4.78 -3.01 -3.56
N VAL A 134 5.52 -2.50 -2.58
CA VAL A 134 6.94 -2.79 -2.40
C VAL A 134 7.20 -4.29 -2.20
N LYS A 135 6.28 -5.02 -1.54
CA LYS A 135 6.38 -6.47 -1.34
C LYS A 135 6.55 -7.26 -2.63
N TYR A 136 6.10 -6.72 -3.77
CA TYR A 136 6.24 -7.39 -5.07
C TYR A 136 7.69 -7.53 -5.52
N VAL A 137 8.61 -6.68 -5.03
CA VAL A 137 10.05 -6.89 -5.23
C VAL A 137 10.49 -8.25 -4.70
N PHE A 138 9.99 -8.62 -3.52
CA PHE A 138 10.30 -9.91 -2.94
C PHE A 138 9.54 -11.05 -3.61
N THR A 139 8.21 -10.97 -3.75
CA THR A 139 7.42 -12.10 -4.26
C THR A 139 7.72 -12.43 -5.72
N PHE A 140 8.01 -11.43 -6.56
CA PHE A 140 8.46 -11.67 -7.93
C PHE A 140 9.96 -11.99 -7.99
N GLY A 141 10.77 -11.43 -7.09
CA GLY A 141 12.19 -11.78 -6.96
C GLY A 141 12.41 -13.26 -6.64
N GLN A 142 11.54 -13.87 -5.83
CA GLN A 142 11.53 -15.32 -5.60
C GLN A 142 11.32 -16.15 -6.89
N LYS A 143 10.71 -15.55 -7.92
CA LYS A 143 10.48 -16.14 -9.24
C LYS A 143 11.55 -15.72 -10.26
N GLY A 144 12.61 -15.04 -9.83
CA GLY A 144 13.70 -14.57 -10.69
C GLY A 144 13.45 -13.22 -11.38
N ALA A 145 12.36 -12.52 -11.07
CA ALA A 145 12.12 -11.21 -11.68
C ALA A 145 13.11 -10.15 -11.15
N PRO A 146 13.70 -9.32 -12.02
CA PRO A 146 14.69 -8.33 -11.64
C PRO A 146 14.01 -7.04 -11.14
N LEU A 147 13.17 -7.13 -10.12
CA LEU A 147 12.56 -5.94 -9.52
C LEU A 147 13.41 -5.39 -8.37
N ASP A 148 13.34 -4.08 -8.19
CA ASP A 148 13.78 -3.34 -7.01
C ASP A 148 12.79 -2.18 -6.76
N TYR A 149 12.99 -1.41 -5.70
CA TYR A 149 12.14 -0.27 -5.38
C TYR A 149 12.93 0.95 -4.95
N VAL A 150 12.36 2.14 -5.18
CA VAL A 150 12.96 3.40 -4.76
C VAL A 150 12.86 3.52 -3.25
N LYS A 151 14.02 3.55 -2.57
CA LYS A 151 14.10 3.74 -1.12
C LYS A 151 13.66 5.16 -0.75
N ALA A 152 12.84 5.28 0.28
CA ALA A 152 12.38 6.56 0.80
C ALA A 152 12.21 6.47 2.32
N ASP A 153 12.41 7.58 3.03
CA ASP A 153 12.26 7.64 4.49
C ASP A 153 10.83 7.37 4.94
N LYS A 154 9.85 7.75 4.11
CA LYS A 154 8.42 7.61 4.37
C LYS A 154 7.72 7.03 3.15
N MET A 155 6.77 6.13 3.38
CA MET A 155 5.88 5.65 2.32
C MET A 155 4.43 5.61 2.80
N LEU A 156 3.54 5.96 1.88
CA LEU A 156 2.11 5.78 2.07
C LEU A 156 1.73 4.32 1.96
N GLY A 157 0.71 3.92 2.72
CA GLY A 157 0.28 2.55 2.74
C GLY A 157 -1.02 2.33 3.49
N ASP A 158 -1.60 1.15 3.31
CA ASP A 158 -2.82 0.76 4.00
C ASP A 158 -2.51 -0.16 5.20
N GLY A 159 -3.27 0.08 6.26
CA GLY A 159 -3.17 -0.64 7.52
C GLY A 159 -4.22 -1.73 7.62
N ASN A 160 -3.79 -2.97 7.86
CA ASN A 160 -4.70 -4.10 7.87
C ASN A 160 -5.04 -4.53 9.30
N TYR A 161 -6.33 -4.79 9.54
CA TYR A 161 -6.89 -5.21 10.82
C TYR A 161 -7.71 -6.48 10.65
N ILE A 162 -7.63 -7.39 11.62
CA ILE A 162 -8.53 -8.54 11.71
C ILE A 162 -9.62 -8.20 12.71
N VAL A 163 -10.88 -8.32 12.30
CA VAL A 163 -12.03 -7.77 13.04
C VAL A 163 -13.11 -8.83 13.21
N LEU A 164 -13.85 -8.76 14.32
CA LEU A 164 -15.00 -9.60 14.58
C LEU A 164 -16.28 -8.88 14.11
N SER A 165 -17.08 -9.51 13.25
CA SER A 165 -18.40 -8.97 12.88
C SER A 165 -19.32 -8.89 14.09
N SER A 166 -20.10 -7.81 14.20
CA SER A 166 -21.13 -7.66 15.25
C SER A 166 -22.27 -8.67 15.14
N ARG A 167 -22.40 -9.32 13.97
CA ARG A 167 -23.39 -10.36 13.68
C ARG A 167 -22.75 -11.74 13.48
N ALA A 168 -21.55 -11.97 14.03
CA ALA A 168 -20.88 -13.27 13.91
C ALA A 168 -21.76 -14.39 14.51
N PRO A 169 -22.12 -15.44 13.74
CA PRO A 169 -22.96 -16.54 14.24
C PRO A 169 -22.24 -17.39 15.30
N HIS A 170 -20.90 -17.37 15.29
CA HIS A 170 -20.04 -18.08 16.21
C HIS A 170 -18.98 -17.13 16.80
N PRO A 171 -19.36 -16.20 17.70
CA PRO A 171 -18.46 -15.14 18.16
C PRO A 171 -17.25 -15.69 18.92
N ASN A 172 -17.40 -16.76 19.70
CA ASN A 172 -16.27 -17.36 20.44
C ASN A 172 -15.25 -18.01 19.50
N SER A 173 -15.70 -18.71 18.45
CA SER A 173 -14.80 -19.24 17.42
C SER A 173 -14.09 -18.12 16.65
N GLY A 174 -14.79 -17.02 16.35
CA GLY A 174 -14.18 -15.84 15.75
C GLY A 174 -13.09 -15.21 16.62
N LYS A 175 -13.31 -15.11 17.94
CA LYS A 175 -12.30 -14.65 18.90
C LYS A 175 -11.08 -15.57 18.94
N ALA A 176 -11.30 -16.88 19.04
CA ALA A 176 -10.22 -17.87 19.03
C ALA A 176 -9.42 -17.82 17.71
N PHE A 177 -10.09 -17.60 16.57
CA PHE A 177 -9.43 -17.42 15.29
C PHE A 177 -8.59 -16.14 15.24
N ILE A 178 -9.07 -15.03 15.79
CA ILE A 178 -8.29 -13.79 15.90
C ILE A 178 -7.02 -14.03 16.73
N ASP A 179 -7.12 -14.73 17.85
CA ASP A 179 -5.97 -15.02 18.73
C ASP A 179 -4.94 -15.94 18.09
N PHE A 180 -5.41 -16.94 17.34
CA PHE A 180 -4.56 -17.81 16.52
C PHE A 180 -3.90 -17.02 15.40
N PHE A 181 -4.67 -16.25 14.63
CA PHE A 181 -4.17 -15.52 13.48
C PHE A 181 -3.08 -14.50 13.86
N LEU A 182 -3.22 -13.86 15.01
CA LEU A 182 -2.28 -12.84 15.50
C LEU A 182 -1.03 -13.40 16.20
N ASP A 183 -0.89 -14.72 16.34
CA ASP A 183 0.26 -15.34 17.00
C ASP A 183 1.55 -15.29 16.14
N ASP A 184 2.63 -15.89 16.65
CA ASP A 184 3.91 -15.92 15.94
C ASP A 184 3.83 -16.68 14.62
N GLU A 185 3.09 -17.78 14.54
CA GLU A 185 3.01 -18.61 13.35
C GLU A 185 2.25 -17.88 12.23
N GLY A 186 1.08 -17.32 12.55
CA GLY A 186 0.26 -16.55 11.61
C GLY A 186 1.01 -15.34 11.07
N MET A 187 1.69 -14.61 11.95
CA MET A 187 2.46 -13.43 11.56
C MET A 187 3.72 -13.78 10.77
N ASN A 188 4.42 -14.87 11.11
CA ASN A 188 5.54 -15.37 10.30
C ASN A 188 5.12 -15.82 8.91
N LEU A 189 3.91 -16.39 8.75
CA LEU A 189 3.39 -16.77 7.44
C LEU A 189 3.21 -15.55 6.51
N LEU A 190 2.71 -14.44 7.05
CA LEU A 190 2.58 -13.17 6.31
C LEU A 190 3.96 -12.56 5.99
N ALA A 191 4.86 -12.52 6.98
CA ALA A 191 6.21 -12.00 6.80
C ALA A 191 6.97 -12.78 5.72
N ARG A 192 6.84 -14.11 5.67
CA ARG A 192 7.42 -14.96 4.61
C ARG A 192 6.88 -14.68 3.21
N LYS A 193 5.74 -14.00 3.09
CA LYS A 193 5.19 -13.50 1.81
C LYS A 193 5.60 -12.04 1.51
N GLY A 194 6.45 -11.45 2.33
CA GLY A 194 6.96 -10.09 2.16
C GLY A 194 6.08 -8.99 2.78
N GLU A 195 5.06 -9.34 3.58
CA GLU A 195 4.23 -8.33 4.25
C GLU A 195 4.98 -7.66 5.41
N LEU A 196 4.85 -6.34 5.56
CA LEU A 196 5.42 -5.60 6.69
C LEU A 196 4.54 -5.78 7.93
N VAL A 197 4.79 -6.88 8.65
CA VAL A 197 4.05 -7.25 9.86
C VAL A 197 4.45 -6.37 11.04
N ASN A 198 3.50 -5.97 11.87
CA ASN A 198 3.76 -5.07 13.01
C ASN A 198 4.00 -5.82 14.33
N ARG A 199 3.97 -7.16 14.34
CA ARG A 199 4.26 -7.97 15.53
C ARG A 199 5.74 -7.84 15.92
N LYS A 200 6.02 -7.63 17.20
CA LYS A 200 7.39 -7.44 17.69
C LYS A 200 8.26 -8.66 17.34
N GLY A 201 9.46 -8.40 16.82
CA GLY A 201 10.44 -9.45 16.53
C GLY A 201 10.23 -10.22 15.22
N ILE A 202 9.19 -9.91 14.44
CA ILE A 202 8.96 -10.54 13.14
C ILE A 202 9.17 -9.50 12.03
N GLN A 203 10.07 -9.81 11.10
CA GLN A 203 10.40 -8.94 9.97
C GLN A 203 10.28 -9.71 8.66
N PRO A 204 9.73 -9.11 7.59
CA PRO A 204 9.75 -9.73 6.28
C PRO A 204 11.16 -9.73 5.67
N PRO A 205 11.47 -10.68 4.78
CA PRO A 205 12.72 -10.74 4.04
C PRO A 205 12.75 -9.75 2.85
N VAL A 206 12.29 -8.51 3.06
CA VAL A 206 12.35 -7.44 2.05
C VAL A 206 13.45 -6.45 2.46
N PRO A 207 14.51 -6.26 1.66
CA PRO A 207 15.64 -5.40 2.04
C PRO A 207 15.21 -3.97 2.37
N ASP A 208 15.69 -3.45 3.50
CA ASP A 208 15.51 -2.07 4.01
C ASP A 208 14.05 -1.63 4.25
N ILE A 209 13.07 -2.54 4.17
CA ILE A 209 11.66 -2.18 4.35
C ILE A 209 11.35 -1.70 5.78
N ASP A 210 12.12 -2.18 6.74
CA ASP A 210 12.05 -1.86 8.17
C ASP A 210 12.51 -0.44 8.50
N ARG A 211 13.27 0.19 7.58
CA ARG A 211 13.72 1.59 7.71
C ARG A 211 12.67 2.61 7.27
N ILE A 212 11.61 2.16 6.61
CA ILE A 212 10.59 3.02 6.03
C ILE A 212 9.55 3.36 7.09
N GLN A 213 9.38 4.64 7.36
CA GLN A 213 8.27 5.10 8.19
C GLN A 213 6.96 4.96 7.42
N PHE A 214 6.07 4.11 7.93
CA PHE A 214 4.71 3.95 7.42
C PHE A 214 3.87 5.22 7.66
N VAL A 215 3.19 5.68 6.62
CA VAL A 215 2.19 6.76 6.68
C VAL A 215 0.86 6.21 6.19
N GLU A 216 -0.14 6.18 7.07
CA GLU A 216 -1.45 5.64 6.74
C GLU A 216 -2.18 6.51 5.72
N LEU A 217 -2.81 5.87 4.73
CA LEU A 217 -3.68 6.53 3.77
C LEU A 217 -4.83 7.26 4.48
N ASP A 218 -5.26 8.39 3.91
CA ASP A 218 -6.53 9.00 4.28
C ASP A 218 -7.71 8.10 3.92
N ASN A 219 -8.80 8.29 4.65
CA ASN A 219 -10.09 7.70 4.32
C ASN A 219 -10.96 8.74 3.61
N LEU A 220 -11.66 8.32 2.57
CA LEU A 220 -12.70 9.11 1.92
C LEU A 220 -14.08 8.51 2.24
N ASP A 221 -15.09 9.37 2.33
CA ASP A 221 -16.50 8.97 2.28
C ASP A 221 -16.96 8.82 0.81
N ALA A 222 -18.20 8.42 0.60
CA ALA A 222 -18.75 8.22 -0.75
C ALA A 222 -18.67 9.49 -1.61
N ARG A 223 -18.83 10.68 -1.01
CA ARG A 223 -18.73 11.97 -1.72
C ARG A 223 -17.28 12.26 -2.13
N GLY A 224 -16.33 12.10 -1.21
CA GLY A 224 -14.91 12.28 -1.48
C GLY A 224 -14.41 11.33 -2.57
N PHE A 225 -14.87 10.07 -2.58
CA PHE A 225 -14.58 9.14 -3.68
C PHE A 225 -15.15 9.63 -5.01
N ALA A 226 -16.40 10.10 -5.04
CA ALA A 226 -17.02 10.61 -6.25
C ALA A 226 -16.32 11.87 -6.80
N GLU A 227 -15.88 12.76 -5.92
CA GLU A 227 -15.11 13.96 -6.28
C GLU A 227 -13.74 13.58 -6.85
N LYS A 228 -12.98 12.72 -6.15
CA LYS A 228 -11.67 12.25 -6.62
C LYS A 228 -11.76 11.46 -7.91
N LYS A 229 -12.81 10.66 -8.11
CA LYS A 229 -13.05 9.98 -9.39
C LYS A 229 -13.19 10.98 -10.54
N LYS A 230 -14.02 12.02 -10.39
CA LYS A 230 -14.19 13.06 -11.43
C LYS A 230 -12.90 13.83 -11.69
N GLU A 231 -12.15 14.16 -10.63
CA GLU A 231 -10.84 14.81 -10.74
C GLU A 231 -9.86 13.94 -11.54
N TYR A 232 -9.70 12.67 -11.16
CA TYR A 232 -8.74 11.77 -11.79
C TYR A 232 -9.14 11.34 -13.20
N GLN A 233 -10.43 11.25 -13.52
CA GLN A 233 -10.89 11.09 -14.91
C GLN A 233 -10.37 12.23 -15.80
N ARG A 234 -10.42 13.48 -15.31
CA ARG A 234 -9.90 14.63 -16.07
C ARG A 234 -8.38 14.65 -16.14
N ILE A 235 -7.65 14.06 -15.19
CA ILE A 235 -6.20 14.12 -15.16
C ILE A 235 -5.57 12.98 -15.98
N PHE A 236 -6.14 11.77 -15.89
CA PHE A 236 -5.51 10.54 -16.39
C PHE A 236 -6.14 9.97 -17.66
N LEU A 237 -7.38 10.38 -18.02
CA LEU A 237 -8.11 9.83 -19.16
C LEU A 237 -8.35 10.85 -20.30
N GLN A 238 -7.52 11.90 -20.38
CA GLN A 238 -7.54 12.87 -21.48
C GLN A 238 -6.68 12.45 -22.68
#